data_AF-M0NM34-F1
#
_entry.id   AF-M0NM34-F1
#
_cell.length_a   1.000
_cell.length_b   1.000
_cell.length_c   1.000
_cell.angle_alpha   90.00
_cell.angle_beta   90.00
_cell.angle_gamma   90.00
#
_symmetry.space_group_name_H-M   'P 1'
#
loop_
_entity.id
_entity.type
_entity.pdbx_description
1 polymer ?
#
loop_
_entity_poly.entity_id
_entity_poly.type
_entity_poly.pdbx_seq_one_letter_code
_entity_poly.pdbx_strand_id
1 'polypeptide(L)'
;MTPDAEFGYELLVCRYAELAWRPGEAPRPAIVARQLGTEARRWDTVVIEVDPVAFAARRAFGDRTIDSDLLHVVRHAPAEWAWYRDALPHPGYPWRYVRQAVHRAAGRDLIEKRRRNNRIQLRRVRPYPDWVDRIVAIENKPDLDRSAADRLADQLAHDVETALADEAWVATETTGERVEPALLREMPVEAGILATDFSGGVDADAAEVAWHPSDLTPAEGERRDPEAVTHRLEIAERAYGKGWRSFADTMRPDCRHFELRRDGRAIVPYCAAKKKVPTARECSGSCPSFSPEPPQWRTKGWPIEGGPGKGLELVLGRRRERERDRAAEGDTE
;
A
#
# COMPACT_ATOMS: atom_id res chain seq x y z
N MET A 1 -7.29 -12.80 23.72
CA MET A 1 -6.21 -11.80 23.52
C MET A 1 -6.69 -10.99 22.33
N THR A 2 -6.95 -9.70 22.48
CA THR A 2 -7.44 -8.96 21.30
C THR A 2 -6.87 -7.54 21.32
N PRO A 3 -6.07 -7.14 20.30
CA PRO A 3 -6.08 -5.76 19.85
C PRO A 3 -7.52 -5.30 19.55
N ASP A 4 -7.69 -4.13 18.95
CA ASP A 4 -8.75 -4.09 17.96
C ASP A 4 -8.47 -5.23 16.97
N ALA A 5 -9.32 -6.28 16.96
CA ALA A 5 -9.09 -7.49 16.17
C ALA A 5 -8.76 -7.11 14.72
N GLU A 6 -9.40 -6.06 14.22
CA GLU A 6 -9.20 -5.51 12.88
C GLU A 6 -7.76 -5.06 12.62
N PHE A 7 -7.12 -4.30 13.52
CA PHE A 7 -5.76 -3.79 13.27
C PHE A 7 -4.71 -4.90 13.25
N GLY A 8 -4.81 -5.84 14.20
CA GLY A 8 -3.93 -7.01 14.24
C GLY A 8 -4.12 -7.86 12.99
N TYR A 9 -5.37 -8.20 12.69
CA TYR A 9 -5.77 -8.98 11.52
C TYR A 9 -5.30 -8.34 10.20
N GLU A 10 -5.43 -7.01 10.05
CA GLU A 10 -4.92 -6.27 8.88
C GLU A 10 -3.40 -6.44 8.70
N LEU A 11 -2.61 -6.49 9.78
CA LEU A 11 -1.17 -6.77 9.68
C LEU A 11 -0.91 -8.20 9.18
N LEU A 12 -1.76 -9.14 9.54
CA LEU A 12 -1.63 -10.54 9.16
C LEU A 12 -2.04 -10.74 7.70
N VAL A 13 -3.18 -10.19 7.26
CA VAL A 13 -3.63 -10.23 5.85
C VAL A 13 -2.61 -9.59 4.93
N CYS A 14 -2.10 -8.40 5.28
CA CYS A 14 -1.09 -7.76 4.44
C CYS A 14 0.20 -8.58 4.38
N ARG A 15 0.59 -9.28 5.47
CA ARG A 15 1.76 -10.17 5.43
C ARG A 15 1.51 -11.38 4.56
N TYR A 16 0.34 -12.00 4.65
CA TYR A 16 -0.06 -13.08 3.77
C TYR A 16 0.04 -12.64 2.30
N ALA A 17 -0.50 -11.47 1.96
CA ALA A 17 -0.41 -10.93 0.60
C ALA A 17 1.04 -10.70 0.14
N GLU A 18 1.94 -10.21 1.00
CA GLU A 18 3.37 -10.11 0.67
C GLU A 18 4.04 -11.47 0.40
N LEU A 19 3.51 -12.56 0.95
CA LEU A 19 4.10 -13.89 0.86
C LEU A 19 3.59 -14.71 -0.33
N ALA A 20 2.30 -14.59 -0.65
CA ALA A 20 1.63 -15.52 -1.54
C ALA A 20 0.45 -14.89 -2.30
N TRP A 21 0.46 -13.56 -2.50
CA TRP A 21 -0.62 -12.93 -3.24
C TRP A 21 -0.78 -13.51 -4.65
N ARG A 22 -2.07 -13.69 -5.01
CA ARG A 22 -2.67 -14.59 -6.00
C ARG A 22 -3.21 -15.89 -5.39
N PRO A 23 -4.22 -15.80 -4.51
CA PRO A 23 -4.83 -16.98 -3.92
C PRO A 23 -5.42 -17.90 -5.01
N GLY A 24 -5.07 -19.18 -4.97
CA GLY A 24 -5.52 -20.18 -5.95
C GLY A 24 -4.72 -20.23 -7.26
N GLU A 25 -3.73 -19.35 -7.43
CA GLU A 25 -2.84 -19.30 -8.59
C GLU A 25 -1.37 -19.28 -8.12
N ALA A 26 -0.44 -19.30 -9.08
CA ALA A 26 0.96 -19.02 -8.78
C ALA A 26 1.12 -17.57 -8.29
N PRO A 27 1.97 -17.31 -7.28
CA PRO A 27 2.21 -15.95 -6.81
C PRO A 27 2.65 -15.03 -7.94
N ARG A 28 2.23 -13.76 -7.85
CA ARG A 28 2.66 -12.73 -8.80
C ARG A 28 3.46 -11.63 -8.11
N PRO A 29 4.41 -11.00 -8.82
CA PRO A 29 5.14 -9.85 -8.30
C PRO A 29 4.17 -8.74 -7.92
N ALA A 30 4.16 -8.37 -6.64
CA ALA A 30 3.24 -7.39 -6.12
C ALA A 30 3.84 -6.58 -4.97
N ILE A 31 3.32 -5.37 -4.78
CA ILE A 31 3.55 -4.58 -3.57
C ILE A 31 2.24 -4.43 -2.80
N VAL A 32 2.34 -4.51 -1.47
CA VAL A 32 1.20 -4.42 -0.56
C VAL A 32 1.23 -3.08 0.18
N ALA A 33 0.08 -2.42 0.20
CA ALA A 33 -0.14 -1.19 0.95
C ALA A 33 -1.31 -1.33 1.90
N ARG A 34 -1.19 -0.67 3.05
CA ARG A 34 -2.22 -0.60 4.09
C ARG A 34 -2.94 0.72 4.02
N GLN A 35 -4.25 0.69 4.26
CA GLN A 35 -5.03 1.87 4.57
C GLN A 35 -4.89 2.97 3.51
N LEU A 36 -5.22 2.59 2.27
CA LEU A 36 -4.96 3.37 1.07
C LEU A 36 -6.23 3.48 0.22
N GLY A 37 -6.40 4.60 -0.46
CA GLY A 37 -7.50 4.84 -1.39
C GLY A 37 -7.58 6.31 -1.77
N THR A 38 -8.68 6.79 -2.32
CA THR A 38 -8.90 8.20 -2.68
C THR A 38 -9.37 9.02 -1.47
N GLU A 39 -9.76 10.29 -1.70
CA GLU A 39 -10.46 11.07 -0.68
C GLU A 39 -11.85 10.49 -0.37
N ALA A 40 -12.51 9.93 -1.39
CA ALA A 40 -13.87 9.40 -1.27
C ALA A 40 -13.93 7.97 -0.68
N ARG A 41 -12.89 7.16 -0.87
CA ARG A 41 -12.88 5.75 -0.50
C ARG A 41 -11.51 5.29 -0.06
N ARG A 42 -11.42 4.54 1.04
CA ARG A 42 -10.18 3.98 1.58
C ARG A 42 -10.35 2.49 1.87
N TRP A 43 -9.45 1.68 1.36
CA TRP A 43 -9.40 0.23 1.58
C TRP A 43 -8.40 -0.13 2.66
N ASP A 44 -8.67 -1.21 3.37
CA ASP A 44 -7.80 -1.71 4.43
C ASP A 44 -6.47 -2.23 3.88
N THR A 45 -6.53 -3.04 2.82
CA THR A 45 -5.36 -3.58 2.13
C THR A 45 -5.50 -3.36 0.63
N VAL A 46 -4.44 -2.89 0.00
CA VAL A 46 -4.35 -2.72 -1.45
C VAL A 46 -3.14 -3.49 -1.94
N VAL A 47 -3.35 -4.38 -2.90
CA VAL A 47 -2.29 -5.11 -3.58
C VAL A 47 -2.13 -4.54 -4.99
N ILE A 48 -0.92 -4.15 -5.34
CA ILE A 48 -0.57 -3.68 -6.68
C ILE A 48 0.29 -4.76 -7.31
N GLU A 49 -0.28 -5.49 -8.28
CA GLU A 49 0.50 -6.37 -9.13
C GLU A 49 1.23 -5.55 -10.17
N VAL A 50 2.47 -5.95 -10.44
CA VAL A 50 3.40 -5.16 -11.23
C VAL A 50 4.09 -6.02 -12.27
N ASP A 51 4.34 -5.43 -13.43
CA ASP A 51 5.32 -5.95 -14.37
C ASP A 51 6.73 -5.71 -13.78
N PRO A 52 7.54 -6.76 -13.50
CA PRO A 52 8.82 -6.60 -12.82
C PRO A 52 9.81 -5.67 -13.54
N VAL A 53 9.81 -5.68 -14.87
CA VAL A 53 10.74 -4.90 -15.69
C VAL A 53 10.37 -3.42 -15.62
N ALA A 54 9.10 -3.09 -15.82
CA ALA A 54 8.56 -1.74 -15.70
C ALA A 54 8.63 -1.24 -14.25
N PHE A 55 8.44 -2.11 -13.27
CA PHE A 55 8.61 -1.80 -11.86
C PHE A 55 10.05 -1.44 -11.52
N ALA A 56 11.03 -2.20 -12.01
CA ALA A 56 12.44 -1.85 -11.88
C ALA A 56 12.76 -0.48 -12.54
N ALA A 57 12.17 -0.20 -13.70
CA ALA A 57 12.28 1.11 -14.33
C ALA A 57 11.65 2.23 -13.47
N ARG A 58 10.52 1.96 -12.80
CA ARG A 58 9.89 2.89 -11.87
C ARG A 58 10.78 3.14 -10.66
N ARG A 59 11.41 2.10 -10.10
CA ARG A 59 12.33 2.25 -8.95
C ARG A 59 13.50 3.18 -9.26
N ALA A 60 13.92 3.27 -10.51
CA ALA A 60 15.00 4.16 -10.94
C ALA A 60 14.64 5.68 -10.87
N PHE A 61 13.38 6.03 -10.59
CA PHE A 61 12.96 7.40 -10.23
C PHE A 61 13.07 7.71 -8.71
N GLY A 62 13.51 6.74 -7.91
CA GLY A 62 13.65 6.84 -6.46
C GLY A 62 12.53 6.13 -5.68
N ASP A 63 12.70 6.09 -4.37
CA ASP A 63 11.86 5.40 -3.37
C ASP A 63 10.59 6.17 -2.98
N ARG A 64 10.56 7.48 -3.23
CA ARG A 64 9.45 8.36 -2.87
C ARG A 64 8.33 8.31 -3.89
N THR A 65 7.10 8.45 -3.40
CA THR A 65 5.88 8.67 -4.22
C THR A 65 6.10 9.81 -5.20
N ILE A 66 5.69 9.63 -6.45
CA ILE A 66 5.52 10.71 -7.42
C ILE A 66 4.04 11.10 -7.33
N ASP A 67 3.76 12.24 -6.71
CA ASP A 67 2.38 12.74 -6.55
C ASP A 67 1.77 13.19 -7.88
N SER A 68 0.47 13.48 -7.88
CA SER A 68 -0.32 13.83 -9.08
C SER A 68 0.30 14.97 -9.90
N ASP A 69 0.74 16.04 -9.23
CA ASP A 69 1.42 17.18 -9.88
C ASP A 69 2.73 16.76 -10.55
N LEU A 70 3.51 15.89 -9.90
CA LEU A 70 4.77 15.39 -10.47
C LEU A 70 4.51 14.39 -11.59
N LEU A 71 3.49 13.53 -11.49
CA LEU A 71 3.08 12.61 -12.54
C LEU A 71 2.71 13.36 -13.82
N HIS A 72 1.98 14.47 -13.69
CA HIS A 72 1.65 15.35 -14.83
C HIS A 72 2.92 15.87 -15.55
N VAL A 73 4.02 16.10 -14.82
CA VAL A 73 5.28 16.52 -15.46
C VAL A 73 6.03 15.32 -16.04
N VAL A 74 6.24 14.27 -15.23
CA VAL A 74 7.15 13.16 -15.54
C VAL A 74 6.61 12.29 -16.68
N ARG A 75 5.29 12.08 -16.77
CA ARG A 75 4.66 11.32 -17.86
C ARG A 75 4.70 12.04 -19.21
N HIS A 76 4.77 13.37 -19.19
CA HIS A 76 4.63 14.19 -20.39
C HIS A 76 5.91 14.95 -20.78
N ALA A 77 6.97 14.87 -19.98
CA ALA A 77 8.25 15.46 -20.32
C ALA A 77 8.82 14.83 -21.62
N PRO A 78 9.13 15.63 -22.66
CA PRO A 78 9.67 15.12 -23.92
C PRO A 78 11.11 14.63 -23.79
N ALA A 79 11.57 13.84 -24.76
CA ALA A 79 12.98 13.44 -24.87
C ALA A 79 13.92 14.63 -25.13
N GLU A 80 13.46 15.57 -25.96
CA GLU A 80 14.20 16.76 -26.34
C GLU A 80 13.80 17.99 -25.51
N TRP A 81 14.70 18.97 -25.43
CA TRP A 81 14.44 20.21 -24.72
C TRP A 81 13.29 21.01 -25.34
N ALA A 82 12.21 21.20 -24.60
CA ALA A 82 11.08 22.02 -25.01
C ALA A 82 10.63 22.97 -23.90
N TRP A 83 9.98 24.08 -24.27
CA TRP A 83 9.36 24.97 -23.29
C TRP A 83 8.21 24.21 -22.59
N TYR A 84 8.19 24.21 -21.25
CA TYR A 84 7.24 23.38 -20.49
C TYR A 84 5.77 23.61 -20.85
N ARG A 85 5.39 24.82 -21.30
CA ARG A 85 4.00 25.10 -21.71
C ARG A 85 3.64 24.58 -23.09
N ASP A 86 4.63 24.36 -23.96
CA ASP A 86 4.43 23.75 -25.27
C ASP A 86 4.46 22.21 -25.16
N ALA A 87 5.21 21.69 -24.18
CA ALA A 87 5.45 20.27 -24.01
C ALA A 87 4.41 19.54 -23.15
N LEU A 88 3.91 20.17 -22.09
CA LEU A 88 2.98 19.53 -21.16
C LEU A 88 1.53 19.79 -21.59
N PRO A 89 0.62 18.82 -21.42
CA PRO A 89 -0.82 19.03 -21.61
C PRO A 89 -1.33 20.20 -20.77
N HIS A 90 -2.36 20.90 -21.26
CA HIS A 90 -2.96 21.97 -20.47
C HIS A 90 -3.59 21.39 -19.19
N PRO A 91 -3.26 21.90 -17.99
CA PRO A 91 -3.62 21.25 -16.73
C PRO A 91 -5.06 21.51 -16.26
N GLY A 92 -5.81 22.38 -16.94
CA GLY A 92 -7.14 22.82 -16.49
C GLY A 92 -7.13 23.88 -15.36
N TYR A 93 -5.95 24.25 -14.85
CA TYR A 93 -5.74 25.28 -13.83
C TYR A 93 -4.53 26.19 -14.17
N PRO A 94 -4.25 27.27 -13.41
CA PRO A 94 -3.19 28.21 -13.78
C PRO A 94 -1.77 27.60 -13.88
N TRP A 95 -1.05 27.90 -14.97
CA TRP A 95 0.34 27.45 -15.23
C TRP A 95 1.36 27.72 -14.11
N ARG A 96 1.06 28.61 -13.16
CA ARG A 96 1.95 28.86 -11.99
C ARG A 96 2.15 27.60 -11.14
N TYR A 97 1.15 26.73 -11.04
CA TYR A 97 1.21 25.48 -10.28
C TYR A 97 2.05 24.44 -11.03
N VAL A 98 1.86 24.29 -12.33
CA VAL A 98 2.73 23.43 -13.17
C VAL A 98 4.17 23.89 -13.11
N ARG A 99 4.43 25.21 -13.12
CA ARG A 99 5.79 25.73 -12.95
C ARG A 99 6.40 25.24 -11.63
N GLN A 100 5.66 25.31 -10.51
CA GLN A 100 6.13 24.79 -9.22
C GLN A 100 6.40 23.28 -9.29
N ALA A 101 5.52 22.50 -9.93
CA ALA A 101 5.72 21.08 -10.16
C ALA A 101 7.00 20.78 -10.95
N VAL A 102 7.27 21.53 -12.03
CA VAL A 102 8.53 21.43 -12.82
C VAL A 102 9.75 21.71 -11.95
N HIS A 103 9.70 22.71 -11.06
CA HIS A 103 10.80 22.97 -10.13
C HIS A 103 10.99 21.84 -9.13
N ARG A 104 9.91 21.28 -8.56
CA ARG A 104 9.97 20.15 -7.63
C ARG A 104 10.47 18.87 -8.31
N ALA A 105 10.01 18.58 -9.52
CA ALA A 105 10.42 17.42 -10.30
C ALA A 105 11.91 17.47 -10.64
N ALA A 106 12.41 18.64 -11.06
CA ALA A 106 13.84 18.84 -11.31
C ALA A 106 14.67 18.79 -10.01
N GLY A 107 14.15 19.30 -8.89
CA GLY A 107 14.82 19.19 -7.58
C GLY A 107 14.84 17.78 -6.99
N ARG A 108 14.11 16.84 -7.60
CA ARG A 108 14.11 15.40 -7.31
C ARG A 108 14.81 14.58 -8.40
N ASP A 109 15.48 15.23 -9.35
CA ASP A 109 16.15 14.60 -10.50
C ASP A 109 15.23 13.70 -11.36
N LEU A 110 13.92 13.95 -11.35
CA LEU A 110 12.94 13.20 -12.15
C LEU A 110 12.93 13.66 -13.62
N ILE A 111 13.31 14.92 -13.84
CA ILE A 111 13.44 15.57 -15.15
C ILE A 111 14.67 16.48 -15.14
N GLU A 112 15.18 16.82 -16.32
CA GLU A 112 16.13 17.90 -16.45
C GLU A 112 15.40 19.22 -16.74
N LYS A 113 15.95 20.32 -16.22
CA LYS A 113 15.39 21.67 -16.38
C LYS A 113 16.50 22.68 -16.66
N ARG A 114 16.28 23.56 -17.64
CA ARG A 114 17.17 24.70 -17.92
C ARG A 114 16.38 25.97 -18.21
N ARG A 115 17.06 27.12 -18.18
CA ARG A 115 16.50 28.40 -18.63
C ARG A 115 17.21 28.86 -19.90
N ARG A 116 16.44 29.14 -20.96
CA ARG A 116 16.96 29.68 -22.24
C ARG A 116 15.98 30.70 -22.79
N ASN A 117 16.45 31.87 -23.22
CA ASN A 117 15.63 32.97 -23.77
C ASN A 117 14.41 33.30 -22.88
N ASN A 118 14.63 33.41 -21.58
CA ASN A 118 13.59 33.66 -20.58
C ASN A 118 12.49 32.57 -20.46
N ARG A 119 12.66 31.41 -21.11
CA ARG A 119 11.75 30.25 -21.02
C ARG A 119 12.37 29.14 -20.16
N ILE A 120 11.54 28.49 -19.35
CA ILE A 120 11.91 27.28 -18.62
C ILE A 120 11.72 26.11 -19.59
N GLN A 121 12.81 25.48 -20.00
CA GLN A 121 12.76 24.27 -20.80
C GLN A 121 12.94 23.05 -19.90
N LEU A 122 12.29 21.95 -20.26
CA LEU A 122 12.44 20.66 -19.61
C LEU A 122 12.65 19.56 -20.64
N ARG A 123 13.22 18.45 -20.18
CA ARG A 123 13.21 17.15 -20.87
C ARG A 123 13.20 16.02 -19.84
N ARG A 124 12.71 14.85 -20.22
CA ARG A 124 12.74 13.66 -19.37
C ARG A 124 14.16 13.16 -19.20
N VAL A 125 14.48 12.64 -18.00
CA VAL A 125 15.68 11.84 -17.77
C VAL A 125 15.50 10.43 -18.35
N ARG A 126 14.30 9.87 -18.19
CA ARG A 126 13.88 8.55 -18.66
C ARG A 126 12.36 8.53 -18.88
N PRO A 127 11.81 7.65 -19.74
CA PRO A 127 10.37 7.50 -19.86
C PRO A 127 9.76 7.00 -18.55
N TYR A 128 8.56 7.50 -18.21
CA TYR A 128 7.78 6.93 -17.12
C TYR A 128 7.18 5.60 -17.58
N PRO A 129 7.40 4.49 -16.86
CA PRO A 129 6.95 3.17 -17.29
C PRO A 129 5.47 2.94 -16.96
N ASP A 130 4.85 2.02 -17.69
CA ASP A 130 3.55 1.45 -17.32
C ASP A 130 3.81 0.19 -16.48
N TRP A 131 3.81 0.36 -15.15
CA TRP A 131 4.31 -0.64 -14.21
C TRP A 131 3.22 -1.33 -13.38
N VAL A 132 1.97 -0.93 -13.58
CA VAL A 132 0.81 -1.40 -12.80
C VAL A 132 -0.01 -2.34 -13.66
N ASP A 133 -0.01 -3.61 -13.34
CA ASP A 133 -0.80 -4.63 -14.06
C ASP A 133 -2.21 -4.73 -13.47
N ARG A 134 -2.29 -4.79 -12.15
CA ARG A 134 -3.57 -4.92 -11.44
C ARG A 134 -3.56 -4.18 -10.11
N ILE A 135 -4.71 -3.62 -9.75
CA ILE A 135 -5.00 -3.08 -8.42
C ILE A 135 -6.08 -3.95 -7.79
N VAL A 136 -5.77 -4.55 -6.64
CA VAL A 136 -6.74 -5.33 -5.88
C VAL A 136 -7.01 -4.65 -4.54
N ALA A 137 -8.28 -4.48 -4.21
CA ALA A 137 -8.75 -3.96 -2.95
C ALA A 137 -9.22 -5.10 -2.05
N ILE A 138 -8.80 -5.12 -0.79
CA ILE A 138 -9.24 -6.10 0.21
C ILE A 138 -9.72 -5.36 1.44
N GLU A 139 -10.96 -5.64 1.82
CA GLU A 139 -11.55 -5.23 3.09
C GLU A 139 -11.34 -6.30 4.16
N ASN A 140 -10.88 -5.91 5.34
CA ASN A 140 -10.49 -6.86 6.37
C ASN A 140 -11.57 -6.92 7.45
N LYS A 141 -12.25 -8.06 7.57
CA LYS A 141 -13.32 -8.30 8.54
C LYS A 141 -13.14 -9.66 9.21
N PRO A 142 -12.33 -9.76 10.28
CA PRO A 142 -12.04 -11.04 10.93
C PRO A 142 -13.31 -11.73 11.42
N ASP A 143 -14.28 -10.97 11.91
CA ASP A 143 -15.57 -11.41 12.45
C ASP A 143 -16.73 -11.09 11.49
N LEU A 144 -16.69 -11.66 10.28
CA LEU A 144 -17.73 -11.44 9.27
C LEU A 144 -19.02 -12.21 9.60
N ASP A 145 -19.83 -11.66 10.49
CA ASP A 145 -21.21 -12.09 10.71
C ASP A 145 -22.16 -11.49 9.65
N ARG A 146 -23.43 -11.91 9.67
CA ARG A 146 -24.45 -11.42 8.74
C ARG A 146 -24.61 -9.90 8.79
N SER A 147 -24.62 -9.32 9.98
CA SER A 147 -24.80 -7.88 10.14
C SER A 147 -23.58 -7.10 9.64
N ALA A 148 -22.38 -7.65 9.80
CA ALA A 148 -21.15 -7.12 9.25
C ALA A 148 -21.13 -7.21 7.72
N ALA A 149 -21.58 -8.33 7.15
CA ALA A 149 -21.73 -8.51 5.71
C ALA A 149 -22.71 -7.48 5.11
N ASP A 150 -23.89 -7.29 5.72
CA ASP A 150 -24.88 -6.30 5.27
C ASP A 150 -24.31 -4.88 5.23
N ARG A 151 -23.53 -4.49 6.26
CA ARG A 151 -22.89 -3.16 6.30
C ARG A 151 -21.77 -3.00 5.28
N LEU A 152 -21.07 -4.09 4.97
CA LEU A 152 -19.96 -4.10 4.03
C LEU A 152 -20.44 -4.09 2.57
N ALA A 153 -21.64 -4.64 2.33
CA ALA A 153 -22.23 -4.75 0.99
C ALA A 153 -22.28 -3.41 0.25
N ASP A 154 -22.68 -2.32 0.92
CA ASP A 154 -22.74 -0.98 0.31
C ASP A 154 -21.34 -0.48 -0.12
N GLN A 155 -20.31 -0.77 0.69
CA GLN A 155 -18.93 -0.36 0.38
C GLN A 155 -18.38 -1.15 -0.81
N LEU A 156 -18.64 -2.45 -0.86
CA LEU A 156 -18.23 -3.32 -1.96
C LEU A 156 -18.99 -2.99 -3.25
N ALA A 157 -20.30 -2.71 -3.15
CA ALA A 157 -21.10 -2.30 -4.30
C ALA A 157 -20.56 -1.00 -4.92
N HIS A 158 -20.17 -0.04 -4.08
CA HIS A 158 -19.51 1.17 -4.54
C HIS A 158 -18.15 0.90 -5.20
N ASP A 159 -17.35 -0.02 -4.65
CA ASP A 159 -16.05 -0.38 -5.23
C ASP A 159 -16.20 -1.07 -6.58
N VAL A 160 -17.20 -1.95 -6.72
CA VAL A 160 -17.57 -2.63 -7.96
C VAL A 160 -18.05 -1.61 -9.00
N GLU A 161 -18.94 -0.69 -8.62
CA GLU A 161 -19.49 0.33 -9.51
C GLU A 161 -18.41 1.31 -9.99
N THR A 162 -17.57 1.81 -9.07
CA THR A 162 -16.52 2.77 -9.41
C THR A 162 -15.37 2.12 -10.18
N ALA A 163 -15.16 0.81 -9.96
CA ALA A 163 -14.14 -0.03 -10.60
C ALA A 163 -12.74 0.60 -10.55
N LEU A 164 -12.37 1.27 -9.45
CA LEU A 164 -10.99 1.77 -9.31
C LEU A 164 -10.00 0.61 -9.13
N ALA A 165 -10.42 -0.45 -8.44
CA ALA A 165 -9.72 -1.73 -8.41
C ALA A 165 -10.20 -2.63 -9.56
N ASP A 166 -9.36 -3.58 -9.95
CA ASP A 166 -9.71 -4.64 -10.90
C ASP A 166 -10.33 -5.85 -10.19
N GLU A 167 -10.13 -5.98 -8.88
CA GLU A 167 -10.82 -6.96 -8.03
C GLU A 167 -11.10 -6.34 -6.66
N ALA A 168 -12.24 -6.70 -6.08
CA ALA A 168 -12.60 -6.39 -4.70
C ALA A 168 -12.75 -7.69 -3.90
N TRP A 169 -12.18 -7.72 -2.70
CA TRP A 169 -12.16 -8.88 -1.83
C TRP A 169 -12.56 -8.53 -0.41
N VAL A 170 -13.07 -9.52 0.31
CA VAL A 170 -13.20 -9.50 1.76
C VAL A 170 -12.32 -10.59 2.35
N ALA A 171 -11.43 -10.24 3.27
CA ALA A 171 -10.69 -11.20 4.07
C ALA A 171 -11.38 -11.41 5.41
N THR A 172 -11.65 -12.66 5.78
CA THR A 172 -12.30 -13.02 7.04
C THR A 172 -11.71 -14.27 7.70
N GLU A 173 -11.76 -14.37 9.03
CA GLU A 173 -11.26 -15.55 9.74
C GLU A 173 -12.22 -16.74 9.58
N THR A 174 -11.67 -17.92 9.32
CA THR A 174 -12.47 -19.14 9.33
C THR A 174 -12.82 -19.52 10.77
N THR A 175 -14.10 -19.67 11.08
CA THR A 175 -14.57 -20.19 12.39
C THR A 175 -14.58 -21.73 12.46
N GLY A 176 -13.92 -22.40 11.52
CA GLY A 176 -13.81 -23.87 11.43
C GLY A 176 -14.77 -24.52 10.43
N GLU A 177 -15.77 -23.80 9.93
CA GLU A 177 -16.64 -24.24 8.82
C GLU A 177 -16.47 -23.29 7.61
N ARG A 178 -16.73 -23.81 6.40
CA ARG A 178 -16.78 -23.00 5.16
C ARG A 178 -17.68 -21.78 5.37
N VAL A 179 -17.31 -20.65 4.79
CA VAL A 179 -18.10 -19.41 4.82
C VAL A 179 -19.57 -19.72 4.56
N GLU A 180 -20.44 -19.34 5.49
CA GLU A 180 -21.85 -19.71 5.43
C GLU A 180 -22.49 -19.20 4.13
N PRO A 181 -23.29 -20.03 3.42
CA PRO A 181 -23.96 -19.59 2.18
C PRO A 181 -24.88 -18.38 2.35
N ALA A 182 -25.29 -18.06 3.58
CA ALA A 182 -26.05 -16.85 3.87
C ALA A 182 -25.19 -15.59 3.69
N LEU A 183 -23.93 -15.60 4.12
CA LEU A 183 -22.99 -14.48 3.96
C LEU A 183 -22.70 -14.21 2.48
N LEU A 184 -22.62 -15.25 1.65
CA LEU A 184 -22.46 -15.13 0.19
C LEU A 184 -23.61 -14.39 -0.50
N ARG A 185 -24.81 -14.38 0.09
CA ARG A 185 -25.99 -13.74 -0.51
C ARG A 185 -26.13 -12.26 -0.19
N GLU A 186 -25.49 -11.80 0.89
CA GLU A 186 -25.59 -10.41 1.33
C GLU A 186 -24.58 -9.51 0.58
N MET A 187 -23.49 -10.08 0.07
CA MET A 187 -22.44 -9.32 -0.62
C MET A 187 -22.64 -9.28 -2.15
N PRO A 188 -22.07 -8.28 -2.85
CA PRO A 188 -22.03 -8.26 -4.30
C PRO A 188 -21.40 -9.53 -4.86
N VAL A 189 -21.97 -10.08 -5.93
CA VAL A 189 -21.53 -11.35 -6.51
C VAL A 189 -20.12 -11.27 -7.12
N GLU A 190 -19.71 -10.05 -7.47
CA GLU A 190 -18.39 -9.71 -8.00
C GLU A 190 -17.30 -9.71 -6.94
N ALA A 191 -17.64 -9.57 -5.66
CA ALA A 191 -16.67 -9.49 -4.58
C ALA A 191 -16.18 -10.88 -4.18
N GLY A 192 -14.86 -11.08 -4.18
CA GLY A 192 -14.21 -12.31 -3.72
C GLY A 192 -14.22 -12.44 -2.19
N ILE A 193 -14.08 -13.66 -1.70
CA ILE A 193 -13.91 -13.94 -0.27
C ILE A 193 -12.65 -14.77 -0.06
N LEU A 194 -11.75 -14.21 0.73
CA LEU A 194 -10.55 -14.84 1.23
C LEU A 194 -10.80 -15.31 2.66
N ALA A 195 -10.84 -16.62 2.87
CA ALA A 195 -10.97 -17.20 4.19
C ALA A 195 -9.56 -17.45 4.75
N THR A 196 -9.27 -16.91 5.94
CA THR A 196 -7.93 -16.94 6.54
C THR A 196 -7.91 -17.74 7.83
N ASP A 197 -6.86 -18.51 8.06
CA ASP A 197 -6.56 -19.13 9.35
C ASP A 197 -5.18 -18.67 9.83
N PHE A 198 -5.15 -17.77 10.81
CA PHE A 198 -3.92 -17.28 11.43
C PHE A 198 -3.68 -17.86 12.83
N SER A 199 -4.43 -18.89 13.24
CA SER A 199 -4.33 -19.47 14.58
C SER A 199 -2.94 -20.08 14.88
N GLY A 200 -2.28 -20.62 13.86
CA GLY A 200 -0.89 -21.10 13.89
C GLY A 200 0.16 -20.02 13.61
N GLY A 201 -0.26 -18.78 13.35
CA GLY A 201 0.53 -17.69 12.82
C GLY A 201 0.58 -17.65 11.28
N VAL A 202 0.94 -16.50 10.72
CA VAL A 202 0.89 -16.28 9.27
C VAL A 202 1.98 -17.06 8.52
N ASP A 203 1.58 -17.77 7.47
CA ASP A 203 2.46 -18.27 6.40
C ASP A 203 1.80 -18.10 5.02
N ALA A 204 2.44 -18.61 3.97
CA ALA A 204 2.00 -18.51 2.58
C ALA A 204 0.69 -19.26 2.28
N ASP A 205 0.37 -20.31 3.04
CA ASP A 205 -0.83 -21.15 2.92
C ASP A 205 -1.93 -20.77 3.93
N ALA A 206 -1.78 -19.65 4.64
CA ALA A 206 -2.68 -19.24 5.72
C ALA A 206 -4.03 -18.65 5.23
N ALA A 207 -4.31 -18.72 3.92
CA ALA A 207 -5.58 -18.30 3.37
C ALA A 207 -5.98 -19.10 2.12
N GLU A 208 -7.28 -19.26 1.93
CA GLU A 208 -7.89 -19.94 0.80
C GLU A 208 -9.05 -19.13 0.20
N VAL A 209 -9.34 -19.37 -1.09
CA VAL A 209 -10.47 -18.72 -1.76
C VAL A 209 -11.76 -19.44 -1.37
N ALA A 210 -12.63 -18.76 -0.63
CA ALA A 210 -13.99 -19.24 -0.38
C ALA A 210 -14.96 -18.84 -1.50
N TRP A 211 -14.71 -17.70 -2.15
CA TRP A 211 -15.45 -17.23 -3.32
C TRP A 211 -14.52 -16.46 -4.25
N HIS A 212 -14.52 -16.79 -5.54
CA HIS A 212 -13.68 -16.10 -6.53
C HIS A 212 -14.30 -14.75 -6.92
N PRO A 213 -13.51 -13.67 -7.01
CA PRO A 213 -13.99 -12.38 -7.47
C PRO A 213 -14.28 -12.42 -8.98
N SER A 214 -15.11 -11.50 -9.43
CA SER A 214 -15.20 -11.14 -10.85
C SER A 214 -14.09 -10.16 -11.22
N ASP A 215 -13.66 -10.21 -12.48
CA ASP A 215 -12.76 -9.21 -13.06
C ASP A 215 -13.55 -7.91 -13.32
N LEU A 216 -13.14 -6.81 -12.67
CA LEU A 216 -13.71 -5.47 -12.80
C LEU A 216 -12.96 -4.61 -13.83
N THR A 217 -12.08 -5.21 -14.63
CA THR A 217 -11.51 -4.53 -15.80
C THR A 217 -12.61 -4.23 -16.84
N PRO A 218 -12.52 -3.08 -17.55
CA PRO A 218 -13.46 -2.79 -18.64
C PRO A 218 -13.44 -3.89 -19.69
N ALA A 219 -14.59 -4.14 -20.30
CA ALA A 219 -14.71 -5.13 -21.36
C ALA A 219 -13.80 -4.79 -22.55
N GLU A 220 -13.49 -5.80 -23.37
CA GLU A 220 -12.62 -5.62 -24.53
C GLU A 220 -13.14 -4.50 -25.46
N GLY A 221 -12.28 -3.51 -25.73
CA GLY A 221 -12.63 -2.33 -26.53
C GLY A 221 -13.15 -1.13 -25.72
N GLU A 222 -13.51 -1.33 -24.46
CA GLU A 222 -13.82 -0.25 -23.52
C GLU A 222 -12.52 0.26 -22.86
N ARG A 223 -12.53 1.54 -22.47
CA ARG A 223 -11.43 2.12 -21.69
C ARG A 223 -12.01 2.76 -20.44
N ARG A 224 -11.29 2.63 -19.33
CA ARG A 224 -11.55 3.43 -18.14
C ARG A 224 -11.53 4.92 -18.52
N ASP A 225 -12.37 5.70 -17.84
CA ASP A 225 -12.32 7.15 -17.95
C ASP A 225 -10.88 7.67 -17.63
N PRO A 226 -10.36 8.70 -18.34
CA PRO A 226 -9.01 9.22 -18.10
C PRO A 226 -8.75 9.65 -16.65
N GLU A 227 -9.77 10.12 -15.93
CA GLU A 227 -9.69 10.46 -14.52
C GLU A 227 -9.47 9.21 -13.67
N ALA A 228 -10.22 8.13 -13.94
CA ALA A 228 -10.03 6.84 -13.26
C ALA A 228 -8.63 6.25 -13.51
N VAL A 229 -8.12 6.34 -14.74
CA VAL A 229 -6.73 5.94 -15.06
C VAL A 229 -5.72 6.73 -14.23
N THR A 230 -5.95 8.04 -14.07
CA THR A 230 -5.09 8.91 -13.28
C THR A 230 -5.15 8.58 -11.79
N HIS A 231 -6.34 8.42 -11.23
CA HIS A 231 -6.54 8.02 -9.83
C HIS A 231 -5.91 6.66 -9.50
N ARG A 232 -6.02 5.68 -10.41
CA ARG A 232 -5.38 4.38 -10.26
C ARG A 232 -3.86 4.49 -10.15
N LEU A 233 -3.26 5.28 -11.04
CA LEU A 233 -1.82 5.52 -10.99
C LEU A 233 -1.40 6.25 -9.71
N GLU A 234 -2.21 7.20 -9.22
CA GLU A 234 -1.98 7.88 -7.94
C GLU A 234 -2.11 6.95 -6.73
N ILE A 235 -3.03 5.98 -6.76
CA ILE A 235 -3.13 4.91 -5.77
C ILE A 235 -1.83 4.10 -5.80
N ALA A 236 -1.43 3.61 -6.96
CA ALA A 236 -0.22 2.81 -7.12
C ALA A 236 1.05 3.58 -6.68
N GLU A 237 1.20 4.85 -7.04
CA GLU A 237 2.32 5.69 -6.60
C GLU A 237 2.38 5.92 -5.08
N ARG A 238 1.23 6.01 -4.43
CA ARG A 238 1.15 6.11 -2.97
C ARG A 238 1.42 4.75 -2.33
N ALA A 239 0.94 3.65 -2.90
CA ALA A 239 1.32 2.30 -2.50
C ALA A 239 2.82 2.07 -2.66
N TYR A 240 3.43 2.56 -3.74
CA TYR A 240 4.86 2.48 -3.93
C TYR A 240 5.61 3.27 -2.86
N GLY A 241 5.39 4.59 -2.77
CA GLY A 241 6.26 5.43 -1.95
C GLY A 241 5.95 5.43 -0.46
N LYS A 242 4.66 5.45 -0.08
CA LYS A 242 4.26 5.34 1.32
C LYS A 242 4.15 3.88 1.75
N GLY A 243 3.68 3.01 0.86
CA GLY A 243 3.50 1.58 1.10
C GLY A 243 2.84 1.25 2.43
N TRP A 244 3.07 0.03 2.92
CA TRP A 244 2.69 -0.39 4.27
C TRP A 244 2.88 0.74 5.28
N ARG A 245 1.82 1.41 5.73
CA ARG A 245 1.97 2.43 6.77
C ARG A 245 2.56 1.74 7.99
N SER A 246 3.81 2.05 8.31
CA SER A 246 4.46 1.35 9.42
C SER A 246 3.70 1.76 10.65
N PHE A 247 3.30 0.78 11.47
CA PHE A 247 2.70 1.12 12.75
C PHE A 247 3.67 1.95 13.60
N ALA A 248 4.99 1.87 13.36
CA ALA A 248 5.99 2.74 13.96
C ALA A 248 5.80 4.23 13.60
N ASP A 249 5.18 4.57 12.46
CA ASP A 249 4.93 5.96 12.04
C ASP A 249 3.80 6.62 12.84
N THR A 250 2.95 5.81 13.47
CA THR A 250 1.74 6.27 14.20
C THR A 250 1.75 5.91 15.68
N MET A 251 2.69 5.06 16.09
CA MET A 251 2.91 4.64 17.47
C MET A 251 4.18 5.28 18.02
N ARG A 252 4.51 4.95 19.27
CA ARG A 252 5.70 5.40 19.98
C ARG A 252 6.74 4.29 20.09
N PRO A 253 7.52 3.99 19.03
CA PRO A 253 8.58 3.00 19.10
C PRO A 253 9.70 3.40 20.07
N ASP A 254 9.81 4.69 20.42
CA ASP A 254 10.69 5.25 21.45
C ASP A 254 10.22 4.98 22.90
N CYS A 255 9.14 4.23 23.08
CA CYS A 255 8.68 3.77 24.37
C CYS A 255 9.41 2.47 24.76
N ARG A 256 9.94 2.39 25.97
CA ARG A 256 10.62 1.19 26.49
C ARG A 256 9.73 -0.07 26.58
N HIS A 257 8.42 0.09 26.44
CA HIS A 257 7.44 -1.01 26.45
C HIS A 257 7.08 -1.49 25.04
N PHE A 258 7.59 -0.84 24.00
CA PHE A 258 7.28 -1.18 22.62
C PHE A 258 8.21 -2.31 22.14
N GLU A 259 7.61 -3.42 21.75
CA GLU A 259 8.30 -4.62 21.28
C GLU A 259 7.79 -4.98 19.87
N LEU A 260 8.63 -5.65 19.09
CA LEU A 260 8.21 -6.38 17.91
C LEU A 260 8.11 -7.86 18.28
N ARG A 261 6.98 -8.50 17.96
CA ARG A 261 6.79 -9.94 18.14
C ARG A 261 6.55 -10.60 16.80
N ARG A 262 6.95 -11.87 16.72
CA ARG A 262 6.62 -12.72 15.58
C ARG A 262 5.24 -13.33 15.77
N ASP A 263 4.55 -13.44 14.67
CA ASP A 263 3.30 -14.20 14.54
C ASP A 263 3.38 -14.98 13.21
N GLY A 264 3.85 -16.22 13.29
CA GLY A 264 4.40 -16.94 12.14
C GLY A 264 5.52 -16.13 11.45
N ARG A 265 5.33 -15.83 10.17
CA ARG A 265 6.22 -15.01 9.33
C ARG A 265 5.89 -13.52 9.39
N ALA A 266 4.88 -13.10 10.15
CA ALA A 266 4.57 -11.69 10.39
C ALA A 266 5.40 -11.11 11.55
N ILE A 267 5.52 -9.79 11.54
CA ILE A 267 6.06 -9.01 12.66
C ILE A 267 4.98 -8.01 13.07
N VAL A 268 4.52 -8.10 14.32
CA VAL A 268 3.44 -7.29 14.89
C VAL A 268 3.94 -6.45 16.06
N PRO A 269 3.36 -5.26 16.30
CA PRO A 269 3.71 -4.46 17.47
C PRO A 269 3.14 -5.12 18.73
N TYR A 270 3.86 -5.00 19.84
CA TYR A 270 3.39 -5.46 21.14
C TYR A 270 3.75 -4.45 22.22
N CYS A 271 2.81 -4.16 23.12
CA CYS A 271 3.06 -3.30 24.27
C CYS A 271 3.22 -4.15 25.53
N ALA A 272 4.43 -4.22 26.08
CA ALA A 272 4.72 -4.99 27.30
C ALA A 272 3.92 -4.52 28.53
N ALA A 273 3.63 -3.23 28.63
CA ALA A 273 2.81 -2.67 29.70
C ALA A 273 1.34 -3.09 29.60
N LYS A 274 0.79 -3.12 28.38
CA LYS A 274 -0.61 -3.50 28.12
C LYS A 274 -0.80 -5.00 27.88
N LYS A 275 0.29 -5.72 27.66
CA LYS A 275 0.35 -7.16 27.36
C LYS A 275 -0.51 -7.59 26.16
N LYS A 276 -0.50 -6.78 25.09
CA LYS A 276 -1.25 -7.04 23.86
C LYS A 276 -0.63 -6.32 22.67
N VAL A 277 -1.10 -6.67 21.47
CA VAL A 277 -0.94 -5.84 20.27
C VAL A 277 -1.72 -4.53 20.50
N PRO A 278 -1.08 -3.35 20.52
CA PRO A 278 -1.77 -2.09 20.76
C PRO A 278 -2.35 -1.52 19.48
N THR A 279 -3.34 -0.65 19.58
CA THR A 279 -3.74 0.24 18.47
C THR A 279 -2.90 1.51 18.45
N ALA A 280 -2.90 2.21 17.30
CA ALA A 280 -2.21 3.50 17.17
C ALA A 280 -2.69 4.51 18.22
N ARG A 281 -4.00 4.53 18.52
CA ARG A 281 -4.59 5.40 19.55
C ARG A 281 -4.07 5.06 20.94
N GLU A 282 -3.99 3.78 21.29
CA GLU A 282 -3.56 3.31 22.61
C GLU A 282 -2.08 3.57 22.91
N CYS A 283 -1.24 3.55 21.88
CA CYS A 283 0.21 3.76 21.96
C CYS A 283 0.64 5.04 21.23
N SER A 284 -0.18 6.09 21.35
CA SER A 284 0.10 7.44 20.86
C SER A 284 0.71 8.35 21.95
N GLY A 285 0.87 9.64 21.64
CA GLY A 285 1.43 10.64 22.56
C GLY A 285 0.68 10.83 23.88
N SER A 286 -0.59 10.44 23.97
CA SER A 286 -1.41 10.54 25.20
C SER A 286 -1.39 9.28 26.07
N CYS A 287 -0.60 8.26 25.70
CA CYS A 287 -0.55 7.01 26.44
C CYS A 287 -0.03 7.21 27.87
N PRO A 288 -0.82 6.91 28.93
CA PRO A 288 -0.40 7.12 30.32
C PRO A 288 0.71 6.16 30.76
N SER A 289 0.85 5.01 30.09
CA SER A 289 1.93 4.05 30.31
C SER A 289 3.17 4.35 29.47
N PHE A 290 3.21 5.47 28.74
CA PHE A 290 4.39 5.82 27.94
C PHE A 290 5.57 6.05 28.87
N SER A 291 6.68 5.38 28.57
CA SER A 291 7.94 5.59 29.26
C SER A 291 9.04 5.62 28.21
N PRO A 292 9.72 6.76 28.01
CA PRO A 292 10.71 6.87 26.96
C PRO A 292 11.89 5.94 27.23
N GLU A 293 12.59 5.56 26.18
CA GLU A 293 13.85 4.85 26.30
C GLU A 293 14.85 5.58 27.20
N PRO A 294 15.45 4.88 28.19
CA PRO A 294 16.51 5.44 29.01
C PRO A 294 17.64 6.04 28.13
N PRO A 295 18.17 7.24 28.44
CA PRO A 295 19.23 7.87 27.63
C PRO A 295 20.43 6.95 27.38
N GLN A 296 20.82 6.17 28.39
CA GLN A 296 21.92 5.19 28.31
C GLN A 296 21.71 4.05 27.31
N TRP A 297 20.49 3.83 26.81
CA TRP A 297 20.24 2.84 25.76
C TRP A 297 20.55 3.40 24.38
N ARG A 298 20.38 4.72 24.19
CA ARG A 298 20.57 5.38 22.89
C ARG A 298 22.04 5.58 22.51
N THR A 299 22.93 5.44 23.50
CA THR A 299 24.39 5.50 23.34
C THR A 299 25.03 4.13 23.14
N LYS A 300 24.26 3.04 23.25
CA LYS A 300 24.74 1.71 22.88
C LYS A 300 24.87 1.71 21.36
N GLY A 301 26.08 1.49 20.85
CA GLY A 301 26.35 1.52 19.41
C GLY A 301 25.59 0.44 18.62
N TRP A 302 26.06 0.14 17.42
CA TRP A 302 25.44 -0.87 16.56
C TRP A 302 25.18 -2.21 17.29
N PRO A 303 24.01 -2.86 17.14
CA PRO A 303 22.92 -2.56 16.20
C PRO A 303 21.81 -1.64 16.73
N ILE A 304 21.90 -1.14 17.97
CA ILE A 304 20.86 -0.33 18.63
C ILE A 304 21.27 1.14 18.79
N GLU A 305 22.13 1.62 17.89
CA GLU A 305 22.57 3.01 17.88
C GLU A 305 21.36 3.95 17.75
N GLY A 306 21.21 4.86 18.70
CA GLY A 306 20.04 5.74 18.81
C GLY A 306 18.84 5.13 19.55
N GLY A 307 18.98 3.90 20.07
CA GLY A 307 18.04 3.22 20.95
C GLY A 307 17.27 2.08 20.27
N PRO A 308 16.63 1.18 21.05
CA PRO A 308 15.82 0.08 20.53
C PRO A 308 14.80 0.50 19.47
N GLY A 309 14.05 1.58 19.69
CA GLY A 309 12.99 2.07 18.81
C GLY A 309 13.50 2.40 17.41
N LYS A 310 14.65 3.07 17.31
CA LYS A 310 15.33 3.29 16.03
C LYS A 310 15.77 1.98 15.39
N GLY A 311 16.22 1.01 16.19
CA GLY A 311 16.49 -0.36 15.73
C GLY A 311 15.25 -1.05 15.15
N LEU A 312 14.08 -0.90 15.78
CA LEU A 312 12.82 -1.47 15.30
C LEU A 312 12.38 -0.82 13.98
N GLU A 313 12.47 0.51 13.87
CA GLU A 313 12.23 1.24 12.62
C GLU A 313 13.13 0.74 11.48
N LEU A 314 14.42 0.53 11.77
CA LEU A 314 15.38 -0.03 10.80
C LEU A 314 15.00 -1.45 10.37
N VAL A 315 14.55 -2.31 11.28
CA VAL A 315 14.08 -3.66 10.97
C VAL A 315 12.87 -3.63 10.04
N LEU A 316 11.88 -2.80 10.36
CA LEU A 316 10.66 -2.64 9.55
C LEU A 316 10.98 -2.03 8.18
N GLY A 317 11.86 -1.02 8.12
CA GLY A 317 12.34 -0.42 6.88
C GLY A 317 13.05 -1.43 5.98
N ARG A 318 13.97 -2.23 6.54
CA ARG A 318 14.65 -3.30 5.79
C ARG A 318 13.70 -4.38 5.31
N ARG A 319 12.65 -4.73 6.07
CA ARG A 319 11.61 -5.66 5.60
C ARG A 319 10.91 -5.11 4.39
N ARG A 320 10.43 -3.87 4.45
CA ARG A 320 9.77 -3.19 3.33
C ARG A 320 10.63 -3.19 2.07
N GLU A 321 11.91 -2.84 2.18
CA GLU A 321 12.80 -2.84 1.02
C GLU A 321 13.00 -4.24 0.44
N ARG A 322 13.11 -5.28 1.28
CA ARG A 322 13.15 -6.67 0.78
C ARG A 322 11.91 -7.08 0.01
N GLU A 323 10.72 -6.69 0.45
CA GLU A 323 9.48 -7.00 -0.29
C GLU A 323 9.42 -6.24 -1.62
N ARG A 324 9.95 -5.00 -1.67
CA ARG A 324 10.09 -4.26 -2.94
C ARG A 324 11.12 -4.89 -3.88
N ASP A 325 12.23 -5.41 -3.34
CA ASP A 325 13.24 -6.11 -4.13
C ASP A 325 12.65 -7.37 -4.76
N ARG A 326 11.90 -8.17 -3.98
CA ARG A 326 11.17 -9.35 -4.48
C ARG A 326 10.21 -9.01 -5.62
N ALA A 327 9.44 -7.94 -5.48
CA ALA A 327 8.53 -7.50 -6.54
C ALA A 327 9.25 -7.07 -7.83
N ALA A 328 10.52 -6.66 -7.75
CA ALA A 328 11.33 -6.26 -8.91
C ALA A 328 12.10 -7.44 -9.56
N GLU A 329 12.50 -8.42 -8.76
CA GLU A 329 13.18 -9.63 -9.24
C GLU A 329 12.18 -10.60 -9.89
N GLY A 330 10.90 -10.54 -9.47
CA GLY A 330 9.93 -11.58 -9.75
C GLY A 330 10.26 -12.86 -8.95
N ASP A 331 9.37 -13.85 -8.97
CA ASP A 331 9.71 -15.18 -8.44
C ASP A 331 10.71 -15.84 -9.39
N THR A 332 11.98 -15.43 -9.31
CA THR A 332 13.10 -16.29 -9.68
C THR A 332 13.23 -17.36 -8.60
N GLU A 333 12.71 -18.54 -8.90
CA GLU A 333 13.02 -19.80 -8.18
C GLU A 333 14.53 -20.00 -7.99
#